data_AF-A0A2M7ZY72-F1
#
_entry.id   AF-A0A2M7ZY72-F1
#
_cell.length_a   1.000
_cell.length_b   1.000
_cell.length_c   1.000
_cell.angle_alpha   90.00
_cell.angle_beta   90.00
_cell.angle_gamma   90.00
#
_symmetry.space_group_name_H-M   'P 1'
#
loop_
_entity.id
_entity.type
_entity.pdbx_description
1 polymer ?
#
loop_
_entity_poly.entity_id
_entity_poly.type
_entity_poly.pdbx_seq_one_letter_code
_entity_poly.pdbx_strand_id
1 'polypeptide(L)'
;MSTQARRISESDSHNNGNDQKHAHSEEQMHLFQIAFQMKSAELPSDFIVLAVKCALEFEGVADLLRMWEEESDEQERDEIVADIQDMIDACSQTGIREETAIRFNDLDAVAKNIRAFKDGLLSEVVERGWY
;
A
#
# COMPACT_ATOMS: atom_id res chain seq x y z
N MET A 1 -19.35 -55.17 -30.33
CA MET A 1 -18.72 -54.08 -31.10
C MET A 1 -19.11 -52.78 -30.41
N SER A 2 -18.16 -52.19 -29.68
CA SER A 2 -18.42 -51.13 -28.70
C SER A 2 -18.17 -49.75 -29.29
N THR A 3 -19.07 -48.83 -28.98
CA THR A 3 -19.25 -47.52 -29.58
C THR A 3 -18.32 -46.48 -28.93
N GLN A 4 -17.52 -45.85 -29.78
CA GLN A 4 -17.18 -44.42 -29.80
C GLN A 4 -16.22 -43.85 -28.75
N ALA A 5 -15.04 -43.50 -29.29
CA ALA A 5 -14.05 -42.62 -28.70
C ALA A 5 -14.61 -41.20 -28.49
N ARG A 6 -14.42 -40.66 -27.29
CA ARG A 6 -14.46 -39.22 -26.99
C ARG A 6 -13.14 -38.85 -26.31
N ARG A 7 -12.21 -38.30 -27.08
CA ARG A 7 -11.15 -37.43 -26.54
C ARG A 7 -11.83 -36.10 -26.24
N ILE A 8 -11.92 -35.73 -24.98
CA ILE A 8 -12.17 -34.36 -24.58
C ILE A 8 -10.80 -33.74 -24.33
N SER A 9 -10.60 -32.65 -25.05
CA SER A 9 -9.44 -31.78 -25.13
C SER A 9 -9.03 -31.22 -23.77
N GLU A 10 -7.71 -31.23 -23.56
CA GLU A 10 -6.97 -30.27 -22.74
C GLU A 10 -7.27 -28.82 -23.18
N SER A 11 -6.85 -27.90 -22.30
CA SER A 11 -6.69 -26.44 -22.44
C SER A 11 -7.90 -25.60 -22.05
N ASP A 12 -7.83 -25.03 -20.83
CA ASP A 12 -7.88 -23.57 -20.60
C ASP A 12 -7.80 -23.29 -19.09
N SER A 13 -6.57 -23.26 -18.57
CA SER A 13 -6.25 -22.75 -17.23
C SER A 13 -4.83 -22.20 -17.21
N HIS A 14 -4.50 -21.33 -18.17
CA HIS A 14 -3.24 -20.58 -18.17
C HIS A 14 -3.45 -19.24 -18.90
N ASN A 15 -4.14 -18.26 -18.30
CA ASN A 15 -4.08 -16.89 -18.83
C ASN A 15 -4.12 -15.76 -17.79
N ASN A 16 -3.85 -16.02 -16.51
CA ASN A 16 -3.94 -14.99 -15.48
C ASN A 16 -2.65 -14.12 -15.35
N GLY A 17 -1.56 -14.47 -16.04
CA GLY A 17 -0.26 -13.82 -15.88
C GLY A 17 0.08 -12.72 -16.89
N ASN A 18 -0.65 -12.64 -18.02
CA ASN A 18 -0.42 -11.64 -19.06
C ASN A 18 -1.23 -10.36 -18.82
N ASP A 19 -2.49 -10.50 -18.39
CA ASP A 19 -3.38 -9.35 -18.14
C ASP A 19 -2.84 -8.44 -17.01
N GLN A 20 -2.21 -9.03 -15.99
CA GLN A 20 -1.68 -8.30 -14.85
C GLN A 20 -0.40 -7.50 -15.18
N LYS A 21 0.40 -7.96 -16.15
CA LYS A 21 1.58 -7.22 -16.63
C LYS A 21 1.19 -6.02 -17.50
N HIS A 22 0.16 -6.17 -18.32
CA HIS A 22 -0.32 -5.09 -19.19
C HIS A 22 -0.97 -3.96 -18.38
N ALA A 23 -1.78 -4.28 -17.36
CA ALA A 23 -2.37 -3.28 -16.47
C ALA A 23 -1.30 -2.42 -15.77
N HIS A 24 -0.25 -3.07 -15.25
CA HIS A 24 0.86 -2.38 -14.59
C HIS A 24 1.65 -1.48 -15.55
N SER A 25 1.84 -1.88 -16.82
CA SER A 25 2.54 -1.02 -17.79
C SER A 25 1.75 0.23 -18.20
N GLU A 26 0.43 0.12 -18.29
CA GLU A 26 -0.44 1.27 -18.60
C GLU A 26 -0.45 2.27 -17.44
N GLU A 27 -0.52 1.78 -16.21
CA GLU A 27 -0.45 2.62 -15.01
C GLU A 27 0.88 3.39 -14.91
N GLN A 28 2.00 2.72 -15.21
CA GLN A 28 3.30 3.40 -15.27
C GLN A 28 3.35 4.46 -16.37
N MET A 29 2.79 4.16 -17.54
CA MET A 29 2.72 5.14 -18.63
C MET A 29 1.91 6.39 -18.20
N HIS A 30 0.81 6.18 -17.50
CA HIS A 30 -0.01 7.26 -16.96
C HIS A 30 0.77 8.15 -15.99
N LEU A 31 1.52 7.56 -15.04
CA LEU A 31 2.36 8.32 -14.12
C LEU A 31 3.42 9.17 -14.85
N PHE A 32 4.01 8.65 -15.93
CA PHE A 32 4.95 9.42 -16.75
C PHE A 32 4.27 10.56 -17.53
N GLN A 33 3.02 10.38 -17.95
CA GLN A 33 2.23 11.45 -18.56
C GLN A 33 1.95 12.57 -17.56
N ILE A 34 1.56 12.24 -16.32
CA ILE A 34 1.39 13.23 -15.25
C ILE A 34 2.70 13.98 -15.00
N ALA A 35 3.83 13.26 -14.92
CA ALA A 35 5.15 13.87 -14.74
C ALA A 35 5.49 14.91 -15.83
N PHE A 36 5.08 14.66 -17.08
CA PHE A 36 5.24 15.60 -18.17
C PHE A 36 4.35 16.85 -18.01
N GLN A 37 3.13 16.67 -17.50
CA GLN A 37 2.23 17.79 -17.19
C GLN A 37 2.77 18.63 -16.02
N MET A 38 3.25 18.01 -14.96
CA MET A 38 3.95 18.69 -13.86
C MET A 38 5.15 19.49 -14.36
N LYS A 39 5.91 18.93 -15.31
CA LYS A 39 7.03 19.65 -15.91
C LYS A 39 6.57 20.86 -16.72
N SER A 40 5.45 20.74 -17.40
CA SER A 40 4.83 21.83 -18.17
C SER A 40 4.25 22.92 -17.26
N ALA A 41 3.83 22.55 -16.04
CA ALA A 41 3.45 23.46 -14.96
C ALA A 41 4.67 24.00 -14.16
N GLU A 42 5.87 23.88 -14.72
CA GLU A 42 7.12 24.44 -14.17
C GLU A 42 7.54 23.90 -12.78
N LEU A 43 7.01 22.75 -12.35
CA LEU A 43 7.46 22.13 -11.11
C LEU A 43 8.93 21.69 -11.18
N PRO A 44 9.66 21.68 -10.04
CA PRO A 44 11.05 21.28 -9.99
C PRO A 44 11.25 19.84 -10.49
N SER A 45 12.23 19.64 -11.37
CA SER A 45 12.50 18.31 -11.94
C SER A 45 12.87 17.27 -10.88
N ASP A 46 13.60 17.68 -9.84
CA ASP A 46 13.97 16.79 -8.74
C ASP A 46 12.74 16.31 -7.95
N PHE A 47 11.80 17.22 -7.68
CA PHE A 47 10.52 16.89 -7.05
C PHE A 47 9.72 15.89 -7.91
N ILE A 48 9.55 16.17 -9.21
CA ILE A 48 8.80 15.30 -10.12
C ILE A 48 9.41 13.89 -10.16
N VAL A 49 10.74 13.78 -10.23
CA VAL A 49 11.43 12.48 -10.25
C VAL A 49 11.21 11.73 -8.94
N LEU A 50 11.26 12.41 -7.80
CA LEU A 50 11.01 11.80 -6.50
C LEU A 50 9.54 11.36 -6.36
N ALA A 51 8.59 12.21 -6.76
CA ALA A 51 7.16 11.90 -6.73
C ALA A 51 6.84 10.65 -7.57
N VAL A 52 7.36 10.58 -8.80
CA VAL A 52 7.17 9.40 -9.66
C VAL A 52 7.80 8.15 -9.06
N LYS A 53 9.01 8.24 -8.51
CA LYS A 53 9.65 7.10 -7.84
C LYS A 53 8.83 6.61 -6.64
N CYS A 54 8.37 7.54 -5.80
CA CYS A 54 7.50 7.21 -4.68
C CYS A 54 6.18 6.59 -5.15
N ALA A 55 5.54 7.12 -6.21
CA ALA A 55 4.30 6.58 -6.76
C ALA A 55 4.45 5.17 -7.35
N LEU A 56 5.62 4.82 -7.89
CA LEU A 56 5.90 3.46 -8.36
C LEU A 56 6.00 2.44 -7.21
N GLU A 57 6.24 2.90 -5.98
CA GLU A 57 6.41 2.05 -4.79
C GLU A 57 5.21 2.12 -3.84
N PHE A 58 4.49 3.26 -3.81
CA PHE A 58 3.41 3.55 -2.86
C PHE A 58 2.18 4.06 -3.60
N GLU A 59 1.12 3.24 -3.62
CA GLU A 59 -0.17 3.55 -4.25
C GLU A 59 -0.73 4.91 -3.81
N GLY A 60 -0.63 5.25 -2.52
CA GLY A 60 -1.11 6.55 -2.02
C GLY A 60 -0.47 7.77 -2.69
N VAL A 61 0.80 7.67 -3.12
CA VAL A 61 1.46 8.75 -3.87
C VAL A 61 1.02 8.74 -5.33
N ALA A 62 0.75 7.56 -5.90
CA ALA A 62 0.18 7.45 -7.24
C ALA A 62 -1.22 8.08 -7.31
N ASP A 63 -2.04 7.89 -6.28
CA ASP A 63 -3.37 8.51 -6.18
C ASP A 63 -3.26 10.04 -6.05
N LEU A 64 -2.34 10.56 -5.24
CA LEU A 64 -2.11 12.00 -5.14
C LEU A 64 -1.68 12.61 -6.48
N LEU A 65 -0.87 11.92 -7.28
CA LEU A 65 -0.50 12.38 -8.61
C LEU A 65 -1.70 12.43 -9.57
N ARG A 66 -2.62 11.46 -9.48
CA ARG A 66 -3.87 11.49 -10.26
C ARG A 66 -4.78 12.62 -9.81
N MET A 67 -4.93 12.81 -8.50
CA MET A 67 -5.70 13.93 -7.94
C MET A 67 -5.15 15.28 -8.43
N TRP A 68 -3.83 15.43 -8.46
CA TRP A 68 -3.19 16.64 -8.97
C TRP A 68 -3.47 16.90 -10.47
N GLU A 69 -3.56 15.84 -11.28
CA GLU A 69 -3.88 15.94 -12.72
C GLU A 69 -5.36 16.30 -12.96
N GLU A 70 -6.26 15.74 -12.16
CA GLU A 70 -7.71 15.94 -12.29
C GLU A 70 -8.18 17.27 -11.71
N GLU A 71 -7.41 17.85 -10.77
CA GLU A 71 -7.75 19.11 -10.13
C GLU A 71 -7.59 20.30 -11.09
N SER A 72 -8.57 21.20 -11.04
CA SER A 72 -8.67 22.39 -11.88
C SER A 72 -8.33 23.67 -11.14
N ASP A 73 -8.50 23.70 -9.82
CA ASP A 73 -8.12 24.83 -8.97
C ASP A 73 -6.61 24.83 -8.71
N GLU A 74 -5.98 25.95 -9.02
CA GLU A 74 -4.55 26.14 -8.80
C GLU A 74 -4.19 26.05 -7.31
N GLN A 75 -5.06 26.54 -6.42
CA GLN A 75 -4.79 26.50 -5.00
C GLN A 75 -4.81 25.06 -4.46
N GLU A 76 -5.84 24.29 -4.81
CA GLU A 76 -5.94 22.88 -4.42
C GLU A 76 -4.79 22.05 -5.02
N ARG A 77 -4.35 22.35 -6.26
CA ARG A 77 -3.16 21.72 -6.84
C ARG A 77 -1.90 21.99 -6.04
N ASP A 78 -1.71 23.21 -5.55
CA ASP A 78 -0.57 23.55 -4.70
C ASP A 78 -0.63 22.84 -3.34
N GLU A 79 -1.83 22.66 -2.78
CA GLU A 79 -2.05 21.87 -1.56
C GLU A 79 -1.69 20.39 -1.79
N ILE A 80 -2.13 19.80 -2.91
CA ILE A 80 -1.77 18.42 -3.28
C ILE A 80 -0.25 18.28 -3.49
N VAL A 81 0.43 19.28 -4.06
CA VAL A 81 1.90 19.28 -4.19
C VAL A 81 2.57 19.24 -2.82
N ALA A 82 2.05 19.98 -1.84
CA ALA A 82 2.55 19.93 -0.47
C ALA A 82 2.34 18.54 0.16
N ASP A 83 1.18 17.93 -0.03
CA ASP A 83 0.88 16.56 0.46
C ASP A 83 1.82 15.52 -0.16
N ILE A 84 2.10 15.63 -1.47
CA ILE A 84 3.07 14.76 -2.16
C ILE A 84 4.47 14.95 -1.57
N GLN A 85 4.88 16.20 -1.28
CA GLN A 85 6.18 16.48 -0.67
C GLN A 85 6.29 15.86 0.73
N ASP A 86 5.25 15.97 1.55
CA ASP A 86 5.21 15.38 2.89
C ASP A 86 5.35 13.84 2.82
N MET A 87 4.72 13.22 1.83
CA MET A 87 4.85 11.78 1.59
C MET A 87 6.25 11.38 1.10
N ILE A 88 6.86 12.16 0.21
CA ILE A 88 8.25 11.96 -0.23
C ILE A 88 9.19 12.07 0.98
N ASP A 89 8.99 13.07 1.82
CA ASP A 89 9.81 13.29 3.01
C ASP A 89 9.64 12.15 4.01
N ALA A 90 8.41 11.68 4.24
CA ALA A 90 8.14 10.50 5.05
C ALA A 90 8.81 9.23 4.48
N CYS A 91 8.89 9.07 3.17
CA CYS A 91 9.61 7.96 2.53
C CYS A 91 11.14 8.10 2.70
N SER A 92 11.66 9.33 2.67
CA SER A 92 13.09 9.62 2.84
C SER A 92 13.58 9.44 4.28
N GLN A 93 12.68 9.59 5.26
CA GLN A 93 12.92 9.37 6.69
C GLN A 93 13.08 7.87 7.00
N THR A 94 14.15 7.27 6.49
CA THR A 94 14.61 5.91 6.81
C THR A 94 15.33 5.84 8.17
N GLY A 95 15.01 6.74 9.09
CA GLY A 95 15.51 6.75 10.46
C GLY A 95 14.61 5.93 11.38
N ILE A 96 14.88 4.63 11.49
CA ILE A 96 14.36 3.73 12.54
C ILE A 96 12.83 3.63 12.58
N ARG A 97 12.22 3.03 11.56
CA ARG A 97 10.98 2.27 11.82
C ARG A 97 11.42 0.92 12.38
N GLU A 98 11.52 0.82 13.71
CA GLU A 98 11.27 -0.47 14.37
C GLU A 98 9.82 -0.82 14.05
N GLU A 99 9.59 -1.42 12.88
CA GLU A 99 8.39 -2.22 12.71
C GLU A 99 8.41 -3.22 13.84
N THR A 100 7.56 -2.99 14.85
CA THR A 100 7.25 -4.02 15.82
C THR A 100 6.43 -5.05 15.06
N ALA A 101 7.12 -5.80 14.21
CA ALA A 101 6.59 -6.96 13.54
C ALA A 101 6.37 -7.99 14.64
N ILE A 102 5.19 -7.93 15.28
CA ILE A 102 4.70 -9.05 16.07
C ILE A 102 4.58 -10.18 15.07
N ARG A 103 5.56 -11.09 15.08
CA ARG A 103 5.48 -12.30 14.27
C ARG A 103 4.17 -12.97 14.67
N PHE A 104 3.38 -13.44 13.71
CA PHE A 104 2.12 -14.14 13.98
C PHE A 104 2.28 -15.29 15.00
N ASN A 105 3.49 -15.81 15.14
CA ASN A 105 3.87 -16.83 16.12
C ASN A 105 3.92 -16.33 17.59
N ASP A 106 3.83 -15.03 17.85
CA ASP A 106 3.88 -14.45 19.21
C ASP A 106 2.49 -14.13 19.79
N LEU A 107 1.42 -14.45 19.06
CA LEU A 107 0.04 -14.29 19.56
C LEU A 107 -0.20 -15.11 20.82
N ASP A 108 0.44 -16.28 20.95
CA ASP A 108 0.35 -17.11 22.16
C ASP A 108 1.06 -16.46 23.35
N ALA A 109 2.17 -15.76 23.13
CA ALA A 109 2.87 -15.03 24.17
C ALA A 109 2.05 -13.82 24.65
N VAL A 110 1.44 -13.08 23.71
CA VAL A 110 0.53 -11.97 24.01
C VAL A 110 -0.71 -12.48 24.76
N ALA A 111 -1.33 -13.58 24.32
CA ALA A 111 -2.48 -14.17 24.99
C ALA A 111 -2.16 -14.63 26.42
N LYS A 112 -0.97 -15.21 26.63
CA LYS A 112 -0.51 -15.63 27.96
C LYS A 112 -0.30 -14.43 28.88
N ASN A 113 0.27 -13.34 28.38
CA ASN A 113 0.47 -12.12 29.16
C ASN A 113 -0.86 -11.46 29.55
N ILE A 114 -1.83 -11.40 28.64
CA ILE A 114 -3.17 -10.85 28.94
C ILE A 114 -3.89 -11.70 29.99
N ARG A 115 -3.81 -13.04 29.91
CA ARG A 115 -4.40 -13.92 30.93
C ARG A 115 -3.72 -13.76 32.28
N ALA A 116 -2.39 -13.76 32.33
CA ALA A 116 -1.65 -13.57 33.58
C ALA A 116 -1.96 -12.22 34.24
N PHE A 117 -2.09 -11.15 33.44
CA PHE A 117 -2.49 -9.84 33.92
C PHE A 117 -3.92 -9.84 34.49
N LYS A 118 -4.87 -10.45 33.78
CA LYS A 118 -6.25 -10.61 34.25
C LYS A 118 -6.33 -11.39 35.57
N ASP A 119 -5.56 -12.48 35.68
CA ASP A 119 -5.55 -13.31 36.89
C ASP A 119 -4.94 -12.56 38.07
N GLY A 120 -3.91 -11.74 37.83
CA GLY A 120 -3.34 -10.84 38.84
C GLY A 120 -4.35 -9.79 39.33
N LEU A 121 -5.08 -9.16 38.41
CA LEU A 121 -6.15 -8.21 38.78
C LEU A 121 -7.27 -8.89 39.58
N LEU A 122 -7.65 -10.12 39.20
CA LEU A 122 -8.66 -10.87 39.94
C LEU A 122 -8.18 -11.18 41.36
N SER A 123 -6.91 -11.56 41.53
CA SER A 123 -6.32 -11.80 42.85
C SER A 123 -6.34 -10.53 43.71
N GLU A 124 -5.98 -9.37 43.16
CA GLU A 124 -6.02 -8.09 43.86
C GLU A 124 -7.44 -7.69 44.27
N VAL A 125 -8.42 -7.89 43.38
CA VAL A 125 -9.85 -7.61 43.65
C VAL A 125 -10.38 -8.50 44.77
N VAL A 126 -9.99 -9.78 44.79
CA VAL A 126 -10.31 -10.73 45.86
C VAL A 126 -9.64 -10.33 47.18
N GLU A 127 -8.35 -10.01 47.16
CA GLU A 127 -7.61 -9.59 48.38
C GLU A 127 -8.15 -8.29 48.98
N ARG A 128 -8.60 -7.35 48.14
CA ARG A 128 -9.21 -6.10 48.60
C ARG A 128 -10.67 -6.26 49.03
N GLY A 129 -11.27 -7.44 48.88
CA GLY A 129 -12.64 -7.73 49.31
C GLY A 129 -13.73 -7.07 48.46
N TRP A 130 -13.48 -6.84 47.17
CA TRP A 130 -14.45 -6.26 46.24
C TRP A 130 -15.30 -7.40 45.65
N TYR A 131 -16.19 -7.96 46.46
CA TYR A 131 -17.22 -8.93 46.07
C TYR A 131 -18.53 -8.67 46.80
#